data_AF-A0A7K1XTJ9-F1
#
_entry.id   AF-A0A7K1XTJ9-F1
#
_cell.length_a   1.000
_cell.length_b   1.000
_cell.length_c   1.000
_cell.angle_alpha   90.00
_cell.angle_beta   90.00
_cell.angle_gamma   90.00
#
_symmetry.space_group_name_H-M   'P 1'
#
loop_
_entity.id
_entity.type
_entity.pdbx_description
1 polymer ?
#
loop_
_entity_poly.entity_id
_entity_poly.type
_entity_poly.pdbx_seq_one_letter_code
_entity_poly.pdbx_strand_id
1 'polypeptide(L)'
;MKATQTEIEYHLLIQSQDSLALSKLYDKYGELIMGKLSRHYPKIAMKDESVILDAVNQAFFGYYKNPTTFNPQLSSLHRFLEIAAERDLKNIIQKEAKHNNKQNLPEDVELENNFWNRIQKQEEDGESKLIFKETAHLLEVILAEHFDESADRDIAKMILAGERETKPYAQVLKLSDEPTDIQKAEVKRAKDRIKKVLERNNITAKIKEIIR
;
A
#
# COMPACT_ATOMS: atom_id res chain seq x y z
N MET A 1 -21.12 -10.88 -21.92
CA MET A 1 -20.85 -11.75 -23.09
C MET A 1 -19.67 -12.64 -22.73
N LYS A 2 -19.68 -13.90 -23.16
CA LYS A 2 -18.56 -14.84 -22.96
C LYS A 2 -17.42 -14.56 -23.94
N ALA A 3 -16.24 -15.11 -23.68
CA ALA A 3 -15.11 -14.99 -24.60
C ALA A 3 -15.40 -15.66 -25.94
N THR A 4 -14.95 -15.03 -27.03
CA THR A 4 -15.03 -15.64 -28.36
C THR A 4 -13.94 -16.69 -28.55
N GLN A 5 -14.09 -17.58 -29.53
CA GLN A 5 -13.09 -18.62 -29.82
C GLN A 5 -11.69 -18.04 -30.04
N THR A 6 -11.60 -16.94 -30.79
CA THR A 6 -10.31 -16.24 -31.01
C THR A 6 -9.70 -15.69 -29.71
N GLU A 7 -10.51 -15.21 -28.77
CA GLU A 7 -10.02 -14.72 -27.47
C GLU A 7 -9.50 -15.86 -26.59
N ILE A 8 -10.13 -17.04 -26.67
CA ILE A 8 -9.66 -18.24 -25.98
C ILE A 8 -8.31 -18.69 -26.56
N GLU A 9 -8.14 -18.66 -27.88
CA GLU A 9 -6.87 -18.97 -28.54
C GLU A 9 -5.75 -18.02 -28.08
N TYR A 10 -6.00 -16.71 -28.08
CA TYR A 10 -5.02 -15.75 -27.54
C TYR A 10 -4.70 -16.01 -26.07
N HIS A 11 -5.71 -16.37 -25.26
CA HIS A 11 -5.49 -16.69 -23.85
C HIS A 11 -4.58 -17.91 -23.67
N LEU A 12 -4.79 -18.98 -24.45
CA LEU A 12 -3.94 -20.17 -24.43
C LEU A 12 -2.50 -19.86 -24.87
N LEU A 13 -2.32 -19.05 -25.92
CA LEU A 13 -0.99 -18.62 -26.37
C LEU A 13 -0.24 -17.80 -25.30
N ILE A 14 -0.95 -16.92 -24.60
CA ILE A 14 -0.37 -16.13 -23.50
C ILE A 14 -0.02 -17.02 -22.31
N GLN A 15 -0.85 -18.04 -21.99
CA GLN A 15 -0.51 -19.02 -20.97
C GLN A 15 0.78 -19.80 -21.32
N SER A 16 1.03 -20.04 -22.62
CA SER A 16 2.29 -20.63 -23.09
C SER A 16 3.47 -19.65 -23.16
N GLN A 17 3.32 -18.42 -22.63
CA GLN A 17 4.36 -17.38 -22.60
C GLN A 17 4.84 -16.94 -24.00
N ASP A 18 3.96 -17.00 -25.01
CA ASP A 18 4.26 -16.45 -26.33
C ASP A 18 4.22 -14.91 -26.29
N SER A 19 5.37 -14.28 -26.51
CA SER A 19 5.54 -12.83 -26.50
C SER A 19 4.82 -12.14 -27.67
N LEU A 20 4.61 -12.83 -28.79
CA LEU A 20 3.91 -12.30 -29.96
C LEU A 20 2.39 -12.24 -29.75
N ALA A 21 1.87 -13.09 -28.87
CA ALA A 21 0.44 -13.12 -28.56
C ALA A 21 -0.02 -11.83 -27.86
N LEU A 22 0.81 -11.26 -26.99
CA LEU A 22 0.50 -9.99 -26.32
C LEU A 22 0.45 -8.82 -27.31
N SER A 23 1.42 -8.74 -28.24
CA SER A 23 1.45 -7.69 -29.27
C SER A 23 0.20 -7.75 -30.14
N LYS A 24 -0.16 -8.94 -30.64
CA LYS A 24 -1.38 -9.12 -31.46
C LYS A 24 -2.65 -8.74 -30.70
N LEU A 25 -2.71 -9.03 -29.41
CA LEU A 25 -3.83 -8.66 -28.56
C LEU A 25 -3.90 -7.14 -28.38
N TYR A 26 -2.75 -6.49 -28.22
CA TYR A 26 -2.63 -5.04 -28.11
C TYR A 26 -3.06 -4.36 -29.41
N ASP A 27 -2.60 -4.83 -30.58
CA ASP A 27 -3.00 -4.30 -31.88
C ASP A 27 -4.52 -4.39 -32.09
N LYS A 28 -5.14 -5.45 -31.58
CA LYS A 28 -6.59 -5.69 -31.72
C LYS A 28 -7.45 -4.83 -30.81
N TYR A 29 -7.03 -4.62 -29.56
CA TYR A 29 -7.88 -4.03 -28.51
C TYR A 29 -7.35 -2.74 -27.90
N GLY A 30 -6.06 -2.44 -28.02
CA GLY A 30 -5.39 -1.29 -27.42
C GLY A 30 -6.05 0.03 -27.80
N GLU A 31 -6.14 0.33 -29.09
CA GLU A 31 -6.77 1.57 -29.59
C GLU A 31 -8.25 1.68 -29.21
N LEU A 32 -8.98 0.56 -29.22
CA LEU A 32 -10.41 0.54 -28.86
C LEU A 32 -10.61 0.88 -27.38
N ILE A 33 -9.78 0.31 -26.50
CA ILE A 33 -9.82 0.57 -25.07
C ILE A 33 -9.38 2.01 -24.79
N MET A 34 -8.28 2.46 -25.40
CA MET A 34 -7.80 3.85 -25.28
C MET A 34 -8.89 4.84 -25.70
N GLY A 35 -9.46 4.69 -26.90
CA GLY A 35 -10.51 5.57 -27.40
C GLY A 35 -11.79 5.54 -26.57
N LYS A 36 -12.07 4.44 -25.86
CA LYS A 36 -13.19 4.35 -24.92
C LYS A 36 -12.88 5.08 -23.60
N LEU A 37 -11.69 4.88 -23.04
CA LEU A 37 -11.25 5.56 -21.82
C LEU A 37 -11.13 7.07 -22.05
N SER A 38 -10.57 7.52 -23.17
CA SER A 38 -10.48 8.96 -23.49
C SER A 38 -11.85 9.63 -23.58
N ARG A 39 -12.87 8.92 -24.09
CA ARG A 39 -14.26 9.41 -24.10
C ARG A 39 -14.91 9.43 -22.72
N HIS A 40 -14.60 8.46 -21.85
CA HIS A 40 -15.17 8.39 -20.51
C HIS A 40 -14.47 9.35 -19.53
N TYR A 41 -13.20 9.67 -19.77
CA TYR A 41 -12.36 10.54 -18.94
C TYR A 41 -11.81 11.74 -19.75
N PRO A 42 -12.67 12.60 -20.32
CA PRO A 42 -12.24 13.65 -21.25
C PRO A 42 -11.29 14.66 -20.61
N LYS A 43 -11.47 14.98 -19.32
CA LYS A 43 -10.57 15.90 -18.60
C LYS A 43 -9.14 15.38 -18.50
N ILE A 44 -8.97 14.06 -18.42
CA ILE A 44 -7.65 13.43 -18.32
C ILE A 44 -7.03 13.36 -19.71
N ALA A 45 -7.79 12.88 -20.71
CA ALA A 45 -7.34 12.84 -22.09
C ALA A 45 -6.88 14.23 -22.60
N MET A 46 -7.56 15.30 -22.21
CA MET A 46 -7.17 16.67 -22.57
C MET A 46 -5.93 17.17 -21.82
N LYS A 47 -5.69 16.68 -20.60
CA LYS A 47 -4.55 17.11 -19.78
C LYS A 47 -3.29 16.35 -20.16
N ASP A 48 -3.40 15.02 -20.20
CA ASP A 48 -2.31 14.11 -20.50
C ASP A 48 -2.88 12.74 -20.96
N GLU A 49 -2.80 12.51 -22.27
CA GLU A 49 -3.22 11.24 -22.88
C GLU A 49 -2.28 10.07 -22.53
N SER A 50 -1.02 10.36 -22.15
CA SER A 50 -0.04 9.32 -21.80
C SER A 50 -0.47 8.54 -20.55
N VAL A 51 -1.21 9.16 -19.64
CA VAL A 51 -1.78 8.52 -18.44
C VAL A 51 -2.76 7.40 -18.83
N ILE A 52 -3.55 7.61 -19.89
CA ILE A 52 -4.49 6.59 -20.40
C ILE A 52 -3.70 5.46 -21.06
N LEU A 53 -2.69 5.80 -21.86
CA LEU A 53 -1.79 4.82 -22.47
C LEU A 53 -1.11 3.94 -21.42
N ASP A 54 -0.59 4.54 -20.35
CA ASP A 54 0.05 3.83 -19.23
C ASP A 54 -0.92 2.89 -18.52
N ALA A 55 -2.16 3.32 -18.30
CA ALA A 55 -3.19 2.47 -17.70
C ALA A 55 -3.51 1.26 -18.57
N VAL A 56 -3.61 1.45 -19.90
CA VAL A 56 -3.81 0.36 -20.86
C VAL A 56 -2.61 -0.58 -20.83
N ASN A 57 -1.39 -0.06 -20.93
CA ASN A 57 -0.17 -0.87 -20.85
C ASN A 57 -0.10 -1.69 -19.57
N GLN A 58 -0.39 -1.09 -18.41
CA GLN A 58 -0.42 -1.78 -17.12
C GLN A 58 -1.44 -2.93 -17.09
N ALA A 59 -2.62 -2.73 -17.68
CA ALA A 59 -3.62 -3.79 -17.76
C ALA A 59 -3.16 -4.98 -18.62
N PHE A 60 -2.58 -4.71 -19.78
CA PHE A 60 -2.06 -5.75 -20.68
C PHE A 60 -0.88 -6.50 -20.06
N PHE A 61 0.10 -5.78 -19.49
CA PHE A 61 1.23 -6.40 -18.81
C PHE A 61 0.82 -7.14 -17.54
N GLY A 62 -0.14 -6.61 -16.79
CA GLY A 62 -0.70 -7.25 -15.60
C GLY A 62 -1.39 -8.58 -15.95
N TYR A 63 -2.16 -8.59 -17.03
CA TYR A 63 -2.75 -9.81 -17.58
C TYR A 63 -1.69 -10.81 -18.05
N TYR A 64 -0.68 -10.35 -18.81
CA TYR A 64 0.40 -11.22 -19.28
C TYR A 64 1.17 -11.89 -18.13
N LYS A 65 1.43 -11.16 -17.04
CA LYS A 65 2.10 -11.70 -15.84
C LYS A 65 1.25 -12.71 -15.07
N ASN A 66 -0.08 -12.57 -15.11
CA ASN A 66 -0.99 -13.43 -14.36
C ASN A 66 -2.24 -13.76 -15.19
N PRO A 67 -2.11 -14.60 -16.24
CA PRO A 67 -3.21 -14.88 -17.15
C PRO A 67 -4.35 -15.66 -16.46
N THR A 68 -4.08 -16.39 -15.37
CA THR A 68 -5.09 -17.15 -14.62
C THR A 68 -6.17 -16.28 -13.97
N THR A 69 -5.98 -14.96 -13.93
CA THR A 69 -7.00 -14.02 -13.45
C THR A 69 -8.17 -13.85 -14.42
N PHE A 70 -7.99 -14.18 -15.70
CA PHE A 70 -9.05 -14.14 -16.69
C PHE A 70 -9.86 -15.44 -16.68
N ASN A 71 -11.19 -15.31 -16.60
CA ASN A 71 -12.12 -16.43 -16.75
C ASN A 71 -12.95 -16.27 -18.04
N PRO A 72 -12.66 -17.07 -19.09
CA PRO A 72 -13.37 -17.00 -20.37
C PRO A 72 -14.89 -17.25 -20.29
N GLN A 73 -15.37 -17.93 -19.23
CA GLN A 73 -16.78 -18.25 -19.05
C GLN A 73 -17.60 -17.08 -18.49
N LEU A 74 -16.95 -16.13 -17.82
CA LEU A 74 -17.61 -15.01 -17.14
C LEU A 74 -17.64 -13.74 -17.99
N SER A 75 -16.60 -13.50 -18.79
CA SER A 75 -16.48 -12.28 -19.60
C SER A 75 -15.65 -12.50 -20.87
N SER A 76 -15.85 -11.65 -21.87
CA SER A 76 -14.93 -11.55 -23.00
C SER A 76 -13.59 -10.95 -22.57
N LEU A 77 -12.53 -11.31 -23.29
CA LEU A 77 -11.18 -10.83 -22.99
C LEU A 77 -11.08 -9.31 -23.16
N HIS A 78 -11.72 -8.78 -24.19
CA HIS A 78 -11.85 -7.33 -24.38
C HIS A 78 -12.47 -6.63 -23.17
N ARG A 79 -13.59 -7.14 -22.65
CA ARG A 79 -14.28 -6.52 -21.50
C ARG A 79 -13.45 -6.62 -20.22
N PHE A 80 -12.75 -7.74 -20.03
CA PHE A 80 -11.84 -7.93 -18.90
C PHE A 80 -10.70 -6.89 -18.92
N LEU A 81 -10.02 -6.74 -20.06
CA LEU A 81 -8.93 -5.77 -20.23
C LEU A 81 -9.41 -4.32 -20.08
N GLU A 82 -10.60 -4.01 -20.58
CA GLU A 82 -11.21 -2.69 -20.40
C GLU A 82 -11.41 -2.36 -18.91
N ILE A 83 -11.97 -3.29 -18.13
CA ILE A 83 -12.17 -3.11 -16.69
C ILE A 83 -10.83 -2.98 -15.95
N ALA A 84 -9.84 -3.80 -16.33
CA ALA A 84 -8.50 -3.74 -15.75
C ALA A 84 -7.85 -2.38 -16.03
N ALA A 85 -7.88 -1.89 -17.27
CA ALA A 85 -7.34 -0.59 -17.64
C ALA A 85 -8.06 0.56 -16.93
N GLU A 86 -9.39 0.50 -16.79
CA GLU A 86 -10.14 1.50 -16.05
C GLU A 86 -9.75 1.54 -14.56
N ARG A 87 -9.57 0.37 -13.94
CA ARG A 87 -9.11 0.26 -12.55
C ARG A 87 -7.70 0.84 -12.39
N ASP A 88 -6.79 0.51 -13.31
CA ASP A 88 -5.40 0.96 -13.25
C ASP A 88 -5.32 2.48 -13.50
N LEU A 89 -6.13 3.02 -14.40
CA LEU A 89 -6.30 4.47 -14.60
C LEU A 89 -6.76 5.17 -13.30
N LYS A 90 -7.78 4.64 -12.63
CA LYS A 90 -8.24 5.17 -11.32
C LYS A 90 -7.13 5.16 -10.28
N ASN A 91 -6.31 4.10 -10.25
CA ASN A 91 -5.19 4.01 -9.32
C ASN A 91 -4.11 5.06 -9.63
N ILE A 92 -3.81 5.32 -10.90
CA ILE A 92 -2.85 6.36 -11.31
C ILE A 92 -3.36 7.75 -10.89
N ILE A 93 -4.61 8.07 -11.20
CA ILE A 93 -5.24 9.36 -10.81
C ILE A 93 -5.21 9.54 -9.29
N GLN A 94 -5.54 8.50 -8.53
CA GLN A 94 -5.52 8.57 -7.06
C GLN A 94 -4.11 8.77 -6.52
N LYS A 95 -3.09 8.16 -7.14
CA LYS A 95 -1.69 8.38 -6.77
C LYS A 95 -1.26 9.81 -7.08
N GLU A 96 -1.56 10.34 -8.26
CA GLU A 96 -1.29 11.73 -8.63
C GLU A 96 -1.98 12.72 -7.69
N ALA A 97 -3.26 12.50 -7.39
CA ALA A 97 -4.00 13.35 -6.45
C ALA A 97 -3.36 13.33 -5.06
N LYS A 98 -2.89 12.17 -4.59
CA LYS A 98 -2.13 12.06 -3.34
C LYS A 98 -0.78 12.80 -3.42
N HIS A 99 -0.06 12.69 -4.54
CA HIS A 99 1.21 13.40 -4.74
C HIS A 99 1.02 14.92 -4.78
N ASN A 100 0.01 15.41 -5.51
CA ASN A 100 -0.30 16.84 -5.60
C ASN A 100 -0.81 17.38 -4.26
N ASN A 101 -1.61 16.60 -3.52
CA ASN A 101 -2.01 16.99 -2.16
C ASN A 101 -0.83 16.97 -1.20
N LYS A 102 0.17 16.08 -1.38
CA LYS A 102 1.42 16.10 -0.62
C LYS A 102 2.30 17.31 -0.95
N GLN A 103 2.31 17.78 -2.20
CA GLN A 103 3.06 18.97 -2.61
C GLN A 103 2.42 20.29 -2.13
N ASN A 104 1.10 20.31 -1.90
CA ASN A 104 0.38 21.46 -1.32
C ASN A 104 0.18 21.36 0.21
N LEU A 105 0.71 20.31 0.84
CA LEU A 105 0.89 20.27 2.28
C LEU A 105 2.22 20.97 2.61
N PRO A 106 2.33 21.72 3.73
CA PRO A 106 3.62 22.15 4.22
C PRO A 106 4.54 20.91 4.30
N GLU A 107 5.72 21.07 3.73
CA GLU A 107 6.85 20.14 3.66
C GLU A 107 7.02 19.27 4.92
N ASP A 108 6.26 18.17 5.09
CA ASP A 108 6.50 17.28 6.25
C ASP A 108 5.95 15.85 6.20
N VAL A 109 5.74 15.27 5.01
CA VAL A 109 5.43 13.82 4.94
C VAL A 109 6.04 13.14 3.71
N GLU A 110 7.37 13.22 3.60
CA GLU A 110 8.11 12.15 2.95
C GLU A 110 7.71 10.82 3.60
N LEU A 111 7.37 9.83 2.78
CA LEU A 111 7.32 8.44 3.22
C LEU A 111 8.76 7.99 3.43
N GLU A 112 9.40 8.48 4.49
CA GLU A 112 10.62 7.89 4.99
C GLU A 112 10.35 6.41 5.21
N ASN A 113 11.21 5.57 4.66
CA ASN A 113 11.31 4.16 5.01
C ASN A 113 11.22 4.02 6.53
N ASN A 114 10.03 3.64 7.03
CA ASN A 114 9.68 3.61 8.44
C ASN A 114 10.88 3.10 9.24
N PHE A 115 11.50 3.99 10.03
CA PHE A 115 12.58 3.69 10.97
C PHE A 115 12.33 2.38 11.73
N TRP A 116 11.07 2.11 12.06
CA TRP A 116 10.61 0.91 12.72
C TRP A 116 10.71 -0.39 11.91
N ASN A 117 10.52 -0.31 10.58
CA ASN A 117 10.80 -1.43 9.69
C ASN A 117 12.32 -1.70 9.58
N ARG A 118 13.17 -0.69 9.81
CA ARG A 118 14.63 -0.89 9.97
C ARG A 118 14.95 -1.53 11.32
N ILE A 119 14.33 -1.06 12.41
CA ILE A 119 14.49 -1.64 13.76
C ILE A 119 14.17 -3.14 13.76
N GLN A 120 13.08 -3.56 13.12
CA GLN A 120 12.68 -4.98 13.09
C GLN A 120 13.55 -5.86 12.19
N LYS A 121 14.35 -5.28 11.28
CA LYS A 121 15.00 -6.03 10.19
C LYS A 121 16.54 -6.01 10.24
N GLN A 122 17.17 -5.20 11.09
CA GLN A 122 18.63 -5.02 11.17
C GLN A 122 19.30 -5.71 12.38
N GLU A 123 18.96 -6.96 12.69
CA GLU A 123 19.76 -7.76 13.63
C GLU A 123 21.05 -8.35 13.01
N GLU A 124 21.23 -8.28 11.68
CA GLU A 124 22.25 -9.05 10.95
C GLU A 124 23.61 -8.36 10.70
N ASP A 125 23.77 -7.07 11.01
CA ASP A 125 25.02 -6.33 10.71
C ASP A 125 25.70 -5.73 11.96
N GLY A 126 27.03 -5.85 12.03
CA GLY A 126 27.83 -5.60 13.24
C GLY A 126 28.10 -4.13 13.55
N GLU A 127 28.25 -3.28 12.53
CA GLU A 127 28.49 -1.83 12.71
C GLU A 127 27.19 -1.07 13.02
N SER A 128 26.05 -1.60 12.60
CA SER A 128 24.71 -1.05 12.84
C SER A 128 24.24 -1.14 14.31
N LYS A 129 24.95 -1.90 15.18
CA LYS A 129 24.52 -2.17 16.57
C LYS A 129 24.72 -1.01 17.56
N LEU A 130 25.71 -0.14 17.35
CA LEU A 130 26.02 0.96 18.28
C LEU A 130 25.01 2.12 18.13
N ILE A 131 24.75 2.55 16.90
CA ILE A 131 23.75 3.59 16.56
C ILE A 131 22.35 3.14 16.99
N PHE A 132 22.06 1.85 16.86
CA PHE A 132 20.79 1.26 17.31
C PHE A 132 20.59 1.33 18.83
N LYS A 133 21.63 1.05 19.63
CA LYS A 133 21.53 1.10 21.09
C LYS A 133 21.29 2.52 21.61
N GLU A 134 21.93 3.51 20.99
CA GLU A 134 21.81 4.91 21.39
C GLU A 134 20.44 5.48 21.03
N THR A 135 19.94 5.22 19.82
CA THR A 135 18.59 5.64 19.39
C THR A 135 17.48 4.93 20.16
N ALA A 136 17.61 3.63 20.45
CA ALA A 136 16.66 2.91 21.29
C ALA A 136 16.63 3.44 22.74
N HIS A 137 17.79 3.84 23.28
CA HIS A 137 17.87 4.41 24.61
C HIS A 137 17.20 5.79 24.70
N LEU A 138 17.46 6.68 23.74
CA LEU A 138 16.81 8.00 23.67
C LEU A 138 15.29 7.88 23.55
N LEU A 139 14.82 6.94 22.73
CA LEU A 139 13.39 6.67 22.59
C LEU A 139 12.78 6.17 23.91
N GLU A 140 13.47 5.30 24.64
CA GLU A 140 13.01 4.83 25.95
C GLU A 140 12.92 5.98 26.97
N VAL A 141 13.89 6.89 26.98
CA VAL A 141 13.88 8.07 27.86
C VAL A 141 12.67 8.97 27.56
N ILE A 142 12.44 9.29 26.29
CA ILE A 142 11.31 10.15 25.87
C ILE A 142 9.97 9.50 26.21
N LEU A 143 9.84 8.19 25.99
CA LEU A 143 8.60 7.48 26.33
C LEU A 143 8.40 7.39 27.84
N ALA A 144 9.45 7.19 28.63
CA ALA A 144 9.38 7.15 30.09
C ALA A 144 8.98 8.49 30.72
N GLU A 145 9.27 9.63 30.08
CA GLU A 145 8.80 10.95 30.53
C GLU A 145 7.27 11.13 30.42
N HIS A 146 6.62 10.33 29.58
CA HIS A 146 5.21 10.50 29.24
C HIS A 146 4.33 9.29 29.61
N PHE A 147 4.94 8.14 29.90
CA PHE A 147 4.27 6.90 30.25
C PHE A 147 5.00 6.20 31.40
N ASP A 148 4.41 6.22 32.58
CA ASP A 148 4.94 5.54 33.77
C ASP A 148 4.92 4.01 33.59
N GLU A 149 3.82 3.50 33.02
CA GLU A 149 3.58 2.08 32.83
C GLU A 149 4.40 1.51 31.67
N SER A 150 5.08 0.38 31.90
CA SER A 150 5.88 -0.28 30.86
C SER A 150 5.01 -0.77 29.69
N ALA A 151 3.79 -1.23 29.97
CA ALA A 151 2.85 -1.67 28.96
C ALA A 151 2.47 -0.53 27.99
N ASP A 152 2.30 0.68 28.50
CA ASP A 152 1.98 1.86 27.68
C ASP A 152 3.14 2.26 26.77
N ARG A 153 4.38 2.18 27.29
CA ARG A 153 5.59 2.41 26.49
C ARG A 153 5.71 1.41 25.35
N ASP A 154 5.45 0.13 25.62
CA ASP A 154 5.52 -0.91 24.61
C ASP A 154 4.43 -0.76 23.54
N ILE A 155 3.20 -0.42 23.96
CA ILE A 155 2.12 -0.08 23.01
C ILE A 155 2.49 1.17 22.19
N ALA A 156 3.10 2.19 22.80
CA ALA A 156 3.55 3.39 22.09
C ALA A 156 4.59 3.04 21.02
N LYS A 157 5.60 2.21 21.34
CA LYS A 157 6.57 1.68 20.37
C LYS A 157 5.88 0.96 19.21
N MET A 158 4.90 0.11 19.51
CA MET A 158 4.16 -0.64 18.49
C MET A 158 3.29 0.26 17.60
N ILE A 159 2.67 1.30 18.17
CA ILE A 159 1.92 2.30 17.40
C ILE A 159 2.85 3.07 16.47
N LEU A 160 4.01 3.51 16.98
CA LEU A 160 5.02 4.21 16.19
C LEU A 160 5.58 3.29 15.09
N ALA A 161 5.72 1.99 15.38
CA ALA A 161 6.08 0.97 14.40
C ALA A 161 5.03 0.66 13.34
N GLY A 162 3.81 1.19 13.50
CA GLY A 162 2.73 0.98 12.56
C GLY A 162 2.10 -0.41 12.65
N GLU A 163 2.25 -1.11 13.79
CA GLU A 163 1.66 -2.43 14.02
C GLU A 163 0.12 -2.35 13.93
N ARG A 164 -0.45 -3.18 13.05
CA ARG A 164 -1.89 -3.19 12.72
C ARG A 164 -2.61 -4.38 13.33
N GLU A 165 -1.90 -5.46 13.65
CA GLU A 165 -2.50 -6.65 14.23
C GLU A 165 -2.93 -6.41 15.67
N THR A 166 -4.05 -6.99 16.09
CA THR A 166 -4.58 -6.84 17.46
C THR A 166 -3.87 -7.77 18.45
N LYS A 167 -3.41 -8.95 18.00
CA LYS A 167 -2.83 -9.99 18.86
C LYS A 167 -1.58 -9.49 19.63
N PRO A 168 -0.61 -8.80 19.01
CA PRO A 168 0.55 -8.31 19.73
C PRO A 168 0.18 -7.31 20.86
N TYR A 169 -0.79 -6.43 20.63
CA TYR A 169 -1.24 -5.50 21.68
C TYR A 169 -1.96 -6.21 22.83
N ALA A 170 -2.76 -7.25 22.51
CA ALA A 170 -3.43 -8.06 23.53
C ALA A 170 -2.43 -8.83 24.42
N GLN A 171 -1.27 -9.22 23.88
CA GLN A 171 -0.18 -9.82 24.67
C GLN A 171 0.42 -8.82 25.65
N VAL A 172 0.72 -7.59 25.19
CA VAL A 172 1.28 -6.53 26.06
C VAL A 172 0.31 -6.15 27.17
N LEU A 173 -0.99 -6.09 26.86
CA LEU A 173 -2.06 -5.82 27.84
C LEU A 173 -2.41 -7.03 28.72
N LYS A 174 -1.78 -8.19 28.50
CA LYS A 174 -2.09 -9.46 29.20
C LYS A 174 -3.57 -9.89 29.07
N LEU A 175 -4.18 -9.60 27.93
CA LEU A 175 -5.57 -9.95 27.59
C LEU A 175 -5.67 -11.17 26.67
N SER A 176 -4.61 -11.97 26.54
CA SER A 176 -4.57 -13.07 25.57
C SER A 176 -5.62 -14.15 25.83
N ASP A 177 -6.06 -14.31 27.08
CA ASP A 177 -7.05 -15.30 27.50
C ASP A 177 -8.50 -14.79 27.42
N GLU A 178 -8.70 -13.50 27.13
CA GLU A 178 -10.03 -12.91 27.02
C GLU A 178 -10.69 -13.21 25.67
N PRO A 179 -12.03 -13.18 25.57
CA PRO A 179 -12.74 -13.23 24.30
C PRO A 179 -12.26 -12.15 23.32
N THR A 180 -12.19 -12.49 22.03
CA THR A 180 -11.65 -11.61 20.98
C THR A 180 -12.33 -10.24 20.90
N ASP A 181 -13.63 -10.16 21.22
CA ASP A 181 -14.37 -8.89 21.20
C ASP A 181 -13.95 -7.98 22.35
N ILE A 182 -13.65 -8.54 23.53
CA ILE A 182 -13.12 -7.81 24.69
C ILE A 182 -11.68 -7.35 24.41
N GLN A 183 -10.85 -8.23 23.85
CA GLN A 183 -9.48 -7.87 23.43
C GLN A 183 -9.47 -6.67 22.48
N LYS A 184 -10.32 -6.68 21.45
CA LYS A 184 -10.40 -5.58 20.47
C LYS A 184 -10.84 -4.26 21.12
N ALA A 185 -11.81 -4.31 22.03
CA ALA A 185 -12.32 -3.12 22.70
C ALA A 185 -11.25 -2.48 23.60
N GLU A 186 -10.57 -3.29 24.41
CA GLU A 186 -9.52 -2.80 25.31
C GLU A 186 -8.26 -2.34 24.57
N VAL A 187 -7.82 -3.09 23.55
CA VAL A 187 -6.71 -2.67 22.68
C VAL A 187 -7.04 -1.33 22.01
N LYS A 188 -8.27 -1.14 21.53
CA LYS A 188 -8.68 0.14 20.92
C LYS A 188 -8.62 1.28 21.93
N ARG A 189 -9.14 1.09 23.15
CA ARG A 189 -9.11 2.11 24.21
C ARG A 189 -7.68 2.50 24.56
N ALA A 190 -6.80 1.52 24.76
CA ALA A 190 -5.40 1.74 25.05
C ALA A 190 -4.70 2.50 23.90
N LYS A 191 -4.89 2.05 22.65
CA LYS A 191 -4.34 2.72 21.47
C LYS A 191 -4.81 4.16 21.32
N ASP A 192 -6.10 4.41 21.50
CA ASP A 192 -6.67 5.77 21.39
C ASP A 192 -6.15 6.69 22.50
N ARG A 193 -5.97 6.18 23.73
CA ARG A 193 -5.38 6.93 24.84
C ARG A 193 -3.93 7.30 24.54
N ILE A 194 -3.11 6.32 24.18
CA ILE A 194 -1.68 6.51 23.93
C ILE A 194 -1.45 7.40 22.72
N LYS A 195 -2.22 7.21 21.64
CA LYS A 195 -2.16 8.05 20.46
C LYS A 195 -2.45 9.52 20.79
N LYS A 196 -3.46 9.80 21.61
CA LYS A 196 -3.74 11.17 22.08
C LYS A 196 -2.60 11.78 22.89
N VAL A 197 -1.90 10.99 23.71
CA VAL A 197 -0.74 11.47 24.48
C VAL A 197 0.43 11.79 23.55
N LEU A 198 0.69 10.93 22.55
CA LEU A 198 1.71 11.15 21.53
C LEU A 198 1.45 12.42 20.71
N GLU A 199 0.21 12.65 20.31
CA GLU A 199 -0.22 13.84 19.56
C GLU A 199 -0.11 15.11 20.40
N ARG A 200 -0.62 15.12 21.65
CA ARG A 200 -0.65 16.32 22.50
C ARG A 200 0.73 16.84 22.88
N ASN A 201 1.70 15.94 23.03
CA ASN A 201 3.05 16.28 23.44
C ASN A 201 4.04 16.41 22.26
N ASN A 202 3.54 16.33 21.02
CA ASN A 202 4.36 16.33 19.80
C ASN A 202 5.49 15.30 19.82
N ILE A 203 5.31 14.18 20.52
CA ILE A 203 6.34 13.15 20.70
C ILE A 203 6.74 12.55 19.36
N THR A 204 5.77 12.37 18.46
CA THR A 204 6.02 11.88 17.10
C THR A 204 6.95 12.80 16.31
N ALA A 205 6.88 14.13 16.51
CA ALA A 205 7.75 15.09 15.84
C ALA A 205 9.16 15.07 16.45
N LYS A 206 9.27 15.07 17.79
CA LYS A 206 10.56 14.96 18.49
C LYS A 206 11.32 13.69 18.11
N ILE A 207 10.63 12.56 17.99
CA ILE A 207 11.24 11.29 17.59
C ILE A 207 11.74 11.37 16.14
N LYS A 208 11.01 12.02 15.23
CA LYS A 208 11.47 12.24 13.86
C LYS A 208 12.73 13.12 13.80
N GLU A 209 12.82 14.17 14.62
CA GLU A 209 14.00 15.04 14.68
C GLU A 209 15.27 14.30 15.12
N ILE A 210 15.15 13.30 15.99
CA ILE A 210 16.28 12.49 16.49
C ILE A 210 16.76 11.47 15.45
N ILE A 211 15.90 11.09 14.51
CA ILE A 211 16.17 10.06 13.50
C ILE A 211 16.79 10.65 12.22
N ARG A 212 16.67 11.97 12.01
CA ARG A 212 17.17 12.70 10.84
C ARG A 212 18.69 12.89 10.89
#